data_AF-A0A3D1V7M2-F1
#
_entry.id   AF-A0A3D1V7M2-F1
#
_cell.length_a   1.000
_cell.length_b   1.000
_cell.length_c   1.000
_cell.angle_alpha   90.00
_cell.angle_beta   90.00
_cell.angle_gamma   90.00
#
_symmetry.space_group_name_H-M   'P 1'
#
loop_
_entity.id
_entity.type
_entity.pdbx_description
1 polymer ?
#
loop_
_entity_poly.entity_id
_entity_poly.type
_entity_poly.pdbx_seq_one_letter_code
_entity_poly.pdbx_strand_id
1 'polypeptide(L)' 'DVYKRQALVMDMFDLRPLAIIEDLDLMRPIYRQVAAYGHFGRPDLDLPWERTDLAEALREAAGPLATRVS' A
#
# COMPACT_ATOMS: atom_id res chain seq x y z
N ASP A 1 1.92 18.98 -2.99
CA ASP A 1 1.34 19.01 -4.34
C ASP A 1 0.63 17.67 -4.59
N VAL A 2 -0.63 17.67 -5.06
CA VAL A 2 -1.42 16.43 -5.30
C VAL A 2 -0.87 15.61 -6.47
N TYR A 3 -0.38 16.28 -7.52
CA TYR A 3 0.15 15.63 -8.71
C TYR A 3 1.46 14.90 -8.41
N LYS A 4 2.30 15.45 -7.52
CA LYS A 4 3.51 14.75 -7.03
C LYS A 4 3.17 13.42 -6.34
N ARG A 5 2.10 13.36 -5.56
CA ARG A 5 1.68 12.12 -4.88
C ARG A 5 1.15 11.08 -5.87
N GLN A 6 0.34 11.51 -6.83
CA GLN A 6 -0.16 10.61 -7.86
C GLN A 6 0.98 10.01 -8.69
N ALA A 7 1.95 10.82 -9.11
CA ALA A 7 3.11 10.33 -9.87
C ALA A 7 3.89 9.27 -9.09
N LEU A 8 4.19 9.52 -7.81
CA LEU A 8 4.87 8.55 -6.94
C LEU A 8 4.12 7.22 -6.83
N VAL A 9 2.78 7.27 -6.76
CA VAL A 9 1.98 6.05 -6.74
C VAL A 9 2.12 5.28 -8.06
N MET A 10 2.03 5.96 -9.21
CA MET A 10 2.14 5.30 -10.52
C MET A 10 3.55 4.78 -10.81
N ASP A 11 4.58 5.38 -10.21
CA ASP A 11 5.97 4.95 -10.37
C ASP A 11 6.34 3.76 -9.46
N MET A 12 5.68 3.64 -8.29
CA MET A 12 6.03 2.64 -7.29
C MET A 12 5.13 1.41 -7.25
N PHE A 13 3.89 1.52 -7.72
CA PHE A 13 2.90 0.45 -7.65
C PHE A 13 2.39 0.08 -9.04
N ASP A 14 2.51 -1.19 -9.42
CA ASP A 14 1.90 -1.68 -10.66
C ASP A 14 0.41 -1.98 -10.39
N LEU A 15 -0.44 -1.04 -10.80
CA LEU A 15 -1.89 -1.12 -10.54
C LEU A 15 -2.65 -2.02 -11.53
N ARG A 16 -1.96 -2.79 -12.37
CA ARG A 16 -2.62 -3.79 -13.24
C ARG A 16 -3.20 -4.93 -12.38
N PRO A 17 -4.38 -5.48 -12.71
CA PRO A 17 -5.02 -6.50 -11.88
C PRO A 17 -4.14 -7.72 -11.57
N LEU A 18 -3.36 -8.19 -12.56
CA LEU A 18 -2.46 -9.34 -12.37
C LEU A 18 -1.32 -9.00 -11.39
N ALA A 19 -0.69 -7.84 -11.54
CA ALA A 19 0.39 -7.42 -10.65
C ALA A 19 -0.10 -7.24 -9.21
N ILE A 20 -1.30 -6.68 -9.01
CA ILE A 20 -1.92 -6.60 -7.67
C ILE A 20 -2.11 -7.98 -7.05
N ILE A 21 -2.55 -8.98 -7.83
CA ILE A 21 -2.72 -10.36 -7.35
C ILE A 21 -1.38 -10.97 -6.96
N GLU A 22 -0.34 -10.73 -7.76
CA GLU A 22 1.02 -11.23 -7.53
C GLU A 22 1.67 -10.58 -6.31
N ASP A 23 1.70 -9.24 -6.25
CA ASP A 23 2.33 -8.46 -5.18
C ASP A 23 1.72 -8.74 -3.82
N LEU A 24 0.39 -8.91 -3.76
CA LEU A 24 -0.34 -9.21 -2.53
C LEU A 24 -0.54 -10.70 -2.29
N ASP A 25 -0.06 -11.58 -3.17
CA ASP A 25 -0.23 -13.04 -3.07
C ASP A 25 -1.70 -13.43 -2.76
N LEU A 26 -2.61 -12.98 -3.62
CA LEU A 26 -4.07 -13.06 -3.39
C LEU A 26 -4.68 -14.42 -3.75
N MET A 27 -3.95 -15.29 -4.44
CA MET A 27 -4.44 -16.62 -4.84
C MET A 27 -4.36 -17.65 -3.71
N ARG A 28 -4.78 -17.25 -2.50
CA ARG A 28 -4.75 -18.05 -1.27
C ARG A 28 -6.11 -18.01 -0.54
N PRO A 29 -6.44 -19.03 0.27
CA PRO A 29 -7.71 -19.08 0.99
C PRO A 29 -7.75 -18.17 2.24
N ILE A 30 -7.49 -16.87 2.09
CA ILE A 30 -7.35 -15.89 3.20
C ILE A 30 -8.62 -15.05 3.45
N TYR A 31 -9.72 -15.31 2.74
CA TYR A 31 -10.87 -14.40 2.68
C TYR A 31 -11.94 -14.63 3.77
N ARG A 32 -12.03 -15.84 4.34
CA ARG A 32 -13.10 -16.18 5.31
C ARG A 32 -13.03 -15.31 6.58
N GLN A 33 -11.82 -15.01 7.05
CA GLN A 33 -11.54 -14.25 8.27
C GLN A 33 -11.95 -12.76 8.21
N VAL A 34 -12.09 -12.21 7.00
CA VAL A 34 -12.49 -10.81 6.77
C VAL A 34 -13.95 -10.66 6.31
N ALA A 35 -14.68 -11.76 6.12
CA ALA A 35 -16.09 -11.74 5.73
C ALA A 35 -17.03 -11.16 6.80
N ALA A 36 -16.53 -11.04 8.05
CA ALA A 36 -17.18 -10.34 9.15
C ALA A 36 -16.18 -9.38 9.80
N TYR A 37 -16.70 -8.30 10.39
CA TYR A 37 -15.91 -7.29 11.11
C TYR A 37 -14.93 -6.48 10.25
N GLY A 38 -15.06 -6.53 8.92
CA GLY A 38 -14.37 -5.66 7.98
C GLY A 38 -13.06 -6.22 7.42
N HIS A 39 -12.66 -5.67 6.26
CA HIS A 39 -11.47 -6.07 5.50
C HIS A 39 -10.19 -5.33 5.89
N PHE A 40 -10.32 -4.17 6.54
CA PHE A 40 -9.21 -3.25 6.82
C PHE A 40 -9.03 -3.01 8.31
N GLY A 41 -7.82 -2.61 8.71
CA GLY A 41 -7.49 -2.26 10.08
C GLY A 41 -7.59 -3.46 11.04
N ARG A 42 -7.17 -4.63 10.56
CA ARG A 42 -7.19 -5.90 11.30
C ARG A 42 -5.77 -6.32 11.67
N PRO A 43 -5.13 -5.66 12.65
CA PRO A 43 -3.76 -5.99 13.08
C PRO A 43 -3.64 -7.38 13.72
N ASP A 44 -4.78 -7.99 14.05
CA ASP A 44 -4.89 -9.36 14.55
C ASP A 44 -4.80 -10.42 13.44
N LEU A 45 -4.81 -10.02 12.15
CA LEU A 45 -4.73 -10.90 10.98
C LEU A 45 -3.48 -10.59 10.14
N ASP A 46 -2.85 -11.61 9.55
CA ASP A 46 -1.81 -11.42 8.52
C ASP A 46 -2.45 -11.23 7.14
N LEU A 47 -2.81 -9.98 6.85
CA LEU A 47 -3.39 -9.58 5.57
C LEU A 47 -2.34 -8.84 4.75
N PRO A 48 -2.08 -9.24 3.49
CA PRO A 48 -1.01 -8.67 2.68
C PRO A 48 -1.20 -7.18 2.40
N TRP A 49 -2.45 -6.70 2.26
CA TRP A 49 -2.75 -5.28 2.01
C TRP A 49 -2.64 -4.38 3.25
N GLU A 50 -2.47 -4.94 4.45
CA GLU A 50 -2.24 -4.16 5.67
C GLU A 50 -0.74 -3.94 5.94
N ARG A 51 0.14 -4.56 5.14
CA ARG A 51 1.59 -4.42 5.29
C ARG A 51 2.05 -3.01 4.92
N THR A 52 3.00 -2.48 5.68
CA THR A 52 3.61 -1.15 5.49
C THR A 52 5.09 -1.25 5.11
N ASP A 53 5.49 -2.38 4.54
CA ASP A 53 6.86 -2.68 4.09
C ASP A 53 7.39 -1.70 3.04
N LEU A 54 6.51 -1.11 2.23
CA LEU A 54 6.87 -0.08 1.25
C LEU A 54 6.92 1.35 1.82
N ALA A 55 6.60 1.56 3.10
CA ALA A 55 6.52 2.91 3.68
C ALA A 55 7.86 3.65 3.66
N GLU A 56 8.96 2.94 3.92
CA GLU A 56 10.31 3.53 3.91
C GLU A 56 10.75 3.90 2.49
N ALA A 57 10.56 2.99 1.53
CA ALA A 57 10.84 3.26 0.12
C ALA A 57 10.04 4.46 -0.40
N LEU A 58 8.76 4.57 -0.01
CA LEU A 58 7.90 5.68 -0.39
C LEU A 58 8.36 7.01 0.23
N ARG A 59 8.84 6.98 1.48
CA ARG A 59 9.41 8.15 2.15
C ARG A 59 10.64 8.67 1.42
N GLU A 60 11.57 7.78 1.09
CA GLU A 60 12.78 8.13 0.34
C GLU A 60 12.44 8.68 -1.06
N ALA A 61 11.51 8.04 -1.78
CA ALA A 61 11.07 8.49 -3.10
C ALA A 61 10.36 9.87 -3.05
N ALA A 62 9.59 10.14 -1.99
CA ALA A 62 8.94 11.42 -1.81
C ALA A 62 9.94 12.58 -1.55
N GLY A 63 11.11 12.24 -1.00
CA GLY A 63 12.10 13.20 -0.51
C GLY A 63 11.62 13.97 0.73
N PRO A 64 12.46 14.85 1.29
CA PRO A 64 12.08 15.66 2.44
C PRO A 64 10.84 16.49 2.13
N LEU A 65 9.90 16.51 3.07
CA LEU A 65 8.80 17.47 3.05
C LEU A 65 9.44 18.85 3.01
N ALA A 66 9.18 19.61 1.94
CA ALA A 66 9.70 20.96 1.78
C ALA A 66 9.46 21.72 3.08
N THR A 67 10.52 21.91 3.87
CA THR A 67 10.45 22.64 5.12
C THR A 67 10.12 24.05 4.71
N ARG A 68 8.90 24.51 5.01
CA ARG A 68 8.59 25.94 4.94
C ARG A 68 9.43 26.59 6.04
N VAL A 69 10.65 26.98 5.68
CA VAL A 69 11.41 27.95 6.46
C VAL A 69 10.66 29.26 6.27
N SER A 70 10.04 29.75 7.34
CA SER A 70 9.46 31.09 7.40
C SER A 70 10.55 32.14 7.44
#